data_AF-A0A383DAS7-F1
#
_entry.id   AF-A0A383DAS7-F1
#
_cell.length_a   1.000
_cell.length_b   1.000
_cell.length_c   1.000
_cell.angle_alpha   90.00
_cell.angle_beta   90.00
_cell.angle_gamma   90.00
#
_symmetry.space_group_name_H-M   'P 1'
#
loop_
_entity.id
_entity.type
_entity.pdbx_description
1 polymer ?
#
loop_
_entity_poly.entity_id
_entity_poly.type
_entity_poly.pdbx_seq_one_letter_code
_entity_poly.pdbx_strand_id
1 'polypeptide(L)'
;MRRMPDNFVDLTITSPPYNMKLRVHSGEYQNIGSSPSANADYRTKYSDFEDCLPIEDFYKLHSEIITELLRVSKIIFYNISIVAGSKRAFFKIIGEYSDFVKDIIIWDKGHGEPAISP
;
A
#
# COMPACT_ATOMS: atom_id res chain seq x y z
N MET A 1 8.88 -4.46 13.35
CA MET A 1 8.91 -5.74 14.10
C MET A 1 10.30 -6.04 14.70
N ARG A 2 11.23 -5.06 14.70
CA ARG A 2 12.63 -5.22 15.12
C ARG A 2 12.87 -5.80 16.53
N ARG A 3 11.88 -5.73 17.44
CA ARG A 3 11.98 -6.27 18.81
C ARG A 3 11.45 -7.71 18.94
N MET A 4 10.85 -8.25 17.88
CA MET A 4 10.33 -9.61 17.85
C MET A 4 11.43 -10.57 17.38
N PRO A 5 11.60 -11.73 18.03
CA PRO A 5 12.45 -12.81 17.54
C PRO A 5 12.03 -13.32 16.15
N ASP A 6 12.88 -14.10 15.51
CA ASP A 6 12.55 -14.77 14.25
C ASP A 6 11.47 -15.83 14.50
N ASN A 7 10.61 -16.06 13.50
CA ASN A 7 9.51 -17.04 13.55
C ASN A 7 8.59 -16.90 14.78
N PHE A 8 8.36 -15.68 15.24
CA PHE A 8 7.62 -15.38 16.47
C PHE A 8 6.10 -15.48 16.32
N VAL A 9 5.54 -15.26 15.12
CA VAL A 9 4.09 -15.32 14.88
C VAL A 9 3.73 -16.33 13.79
N ASP A 10 2.63 -17.05 13.97
CA ASP A 10 2.16 -18.01 12.97
C ASP A 10 1.52 -17.32 11.76
N LEU A 11 0.80 -16.22 11.99
CA LEU A 11 0.01 -15.53 10.97
C LEU A 11 0.06 -14.03 11.19
N THR A 12 0.38 -13.29 10.13
CA THR A 12 0.18 -11.85 10.07
C THR A 12 -0.84 -11.49 9.01
N ILE A 13 -1.82 -10.65 9.37
CA ILE A 13 -2.74 -10.00 8.44
C ILE A 13 -2.53 -8.50 8.61
N THR A 14 -2.18 -7.81 7.54
CA THR A 14 -1.90 -6.37 7.59
C THR A 14 -2.37 -5.65 6.34
N SER A 15 -2.56 -4.35 6.47
CA SER A 15 -3.02 -3.46 5.40
C SER A 15 -2.27 -2.12 5.46
N PRO A 16 -0.98 -2.07 5.09
CA PRO A 16 -0.19 -0.84 5.17
C PRO A 16 -0.68 0.24 4.20
N PRO A 17 -0.21 1.49 4.33
CA PRO A 17 -0.72 2.61 3.52
C PRO A 17 -0.58 2.40 2.01
N TYR A 18 -1.51 2.96 1.23
CA TYR A 18 -1.66 2.68 -0.20
C TYR A 18 -1.18 3.81 -1.12
N ASN A 19 -0.69 4.92 -0.57
CA ASN A 19 -0.26 6.10 -1.29
C ASN A 19 -1.39 6.81 -2.07
N MET A 20 -2.54 6.99 -1.41
CA MET A 20 -3.77 7.50 -2.03
C MET A 20 -3.65 8.93 -2.57
N LYS A 21 -2.77 9.77 -2.01
CA LYS A 21 -2.64 11.19 -2.38
C LYS A 21 -1.51 11.48 -3.37
N LEU A 22 -0.68 10.51 -3.72
CA LEU A 22 0.26 10.66 -4.82
C LEU A 22 -0.43 10.32 -6.15
N ARG A 23 -0.51 11.28 -7.07
CA ARG A 23 -1.15 11.11 -8.38
C ARG A 23 -0.29 11.66 -9.51
N VAL A 24 -0.56 11.22 -10.73
CA VAL A 24 0.09 11.77 -11.93
C VAL A 24 -0.75 12.94 -12.44
N HIS A 25 -0.14 14.12 -12.53
CA HIS A 25 -0.72 15.30 -13.15
C HIS A 25 0.31 15.90 -14.12
N SER A 26 -0.08 16.12 -15.37
CA SER A 26 0.80 16.64 -16.43
C SER A 26 2.11 15.84 -16.60
N GLY A 27 2.02 14.51 -16.48
CA GLY A 27 3.15 13.59 -16.64
C GLY A 27 3.98 13.35 -15.38
N GLU A 28 3.82 14.17 -14.35
CA GLU A 28 4.62 14.13 -13.13
C GLU A 28 3.83 13.66 -11.91
N TYR A 29 4.51 13.03 -10.96
CA TYR A 29 3.90 12.69 -9.68
C TYR A 29 3.79 13.94 -8.79
N GLN A 30 2.57 14.21 -8.30
CA GLN A 30 2.27 15.35 -7.46
C GLN A 30 1.42 14.92 -6.28
N ASN A 31 1.65 15.57 -5.14
CA ASN A 31 0.73 15.53 -4.01
C ASN A 31 -0.49 16.39 -4.37
N ILE A 32 -1.66 15.76 -4.43
CA ILE A 32 -2.91 16.45 -4.77
C ILE A 32 -3.56 17.17 -3.57
N GLY A 33 -2.90 17.18 -2.41
CA GLY A 33 -3.38 17.82 -1.19
C GLY A 33 -4.70 17.24 -0.70
N SER A 34 -5.36 17.97 0.20
CA SER A 34 -6.72 17.69 0.64
C SER A 34 -7.63 18.81 0.13
N SER A 35 -8.76 18.48 -0.51
CA SER A 35 -9.68 19.52 -0.99
C SER A 35 -10.43 20.15 0.20
N PRO A 36 -10.44 21.49 0.36
CA PRO A 36 -11.21 22.17 1.40
C PRO A 36 -12.72 22.00 1.25
N SER A 37 -13.21 21.70 0.04
CA SER A 37 -14.64 21.63 -0.30
C SER A 37 -15.24 20.23 -0.19
N ALA A 38 -14.45 19.21 0.14
CA ALA A 38 -14.96 17.86 0.32
C ALA A 38 -15.09 17.58 1.82
N ASN A 39 -16.33 17.50 2.31
CA ASN A 39 -16.64 16.77 3.53
C ASN A 39 -15.90 15.43 3.47
N ALA A 40 -14.86 15.26 4.30
CA ALA A 40 -13.95 14.10 4.34
C ALA A 40 -13.47 13.61 2.95
N ASP A 41 -12.39 14.19 2.42
CA ASP A 41 -11.66 13.61 1.29
C ASP A 41 -11.38 12.12 1.57
N TYR A 42 -12.06 11.20 0.87
CA TYR A 42 -11.98 9.75 1.06
C TYR A 42 -10.56 9.19 0.88
N ARG A 43 -9.66 9.95 0.25
CA ARG A 43 -8.23 9.65 0.07
C ARG A 43 -7.43 9.96 1.34
N THR A 44 -7.95 10.79 2.23
CA THR A 44 -7.39 11.04 3.57
C THR A 44 -7.78 9.88 4.48
N LYS A 45 -6.91 8.86 4.54
CA LYS A 45 -7.11 7.67 5.38
C LYS A 45 -6.55 7.82 6.79
N TYR A 46 -5.61 8.74 6.99
CA TYR A 46 -4.88 8.92 8.24
C TYR A 46 -4.85 10.40 8.64
N SER A 47 -4.91 10.70 9.94
CA SER A 47 -4.87 12.06 10.49
C SER A 47 -3.48 12.68 10.40
N ASP A 48 -2.45 11.90 10.72
CA ASP A 48 -1.07 12.37 10.92
C ASP A 48 -0.11 11.86 9.84
N PHE A 49 -0.65 11.30 8.76
CA PHE A 49 0.14 10.78 7.65
C PHE A 49 -0.54 11.11 6.33
N GLU A 50 0.18 11.81 5.45
CA GLU A 50 -0.40 12.31 4.20
C GLU A 50 -0.72 11.21 3.18
N ASP A 51 -0.08 10.03 3.28
CA ASP A 51 -0.24 8.94 2.31
C ASP A 51 0.13 9.38 0.88
N CYS A 52 1.26 10.09 0.76
CA CYS A 52 1.81 10.67 -0.47
C CYS A 52 3.34 10.55 -0.59
N LEU A 53 3.91 9.41 -0.19
CA LEU A 53 5.35 9.17 -0.31
C LEU A 53 5.79 9.12 -1.79
N PRO A 54 6.97 9.64 -2.15
CA PRO A 54 7.59 9.36 -3.45
C PRO A 54 7.65 7.85 -3.73
N ILE A 55 7.54 7.45 -5.01
CA ILE A 55 7.47 6.03 -5.40
C ILE A 55 8.62 5.20 -4.82
N GLU A 56 9.84 5.72 -4.84
CA GLU A 56 11.01 5.01 -4.32
C GLU A 56 11.01 4.87 -2.80
N ASP A 57 10.52 5.87 -2.08
CA ASP A 57 10.42 5.81 -0.62
C ASP A 57 9.27 4.90 -0.18
N PHE A 58 8.16 4.91 -0.91
CA PHE A 58 7.07 3.95 -0.74
C PHE A 58 7.55 2.52 -0.96
N TYR A 59 8.31 2.28 -2.04
CA TYR A 59 8.93 0.99 -2.31
C TYR A 59 9.85 0.54 -1.17
N LYS A 60 10.79 1.38 -0.74
CA LYS A 60 11.71 1.06 0.38
C LYS A 60 10.96 0.72 1.66
N LEU A 61 9.98 1.55 2.03
CA LEU A 61 9.16 1.33 3.22
C LEU A 61 8.47 -0.04 3.16
N HIS A 62 7.79 -0.36 2.06
CA HIS A 62 7.08 -1.63 1.93
C HIS A 62 8.03 -2.83 1.86
N SER A 63 9.18 -2.72 1.17
CA SER A 63 10.21 -3.76 1.16
C SER A 63 10.78 -4.02 2.55
N GLU A 64 11.02 -2.99 3.36
CA GLU A 64 11.46 -3.15 4.76
C GLU A 64 10.39 -3.86 5.61
N ILE A 65 9.12 -3.49 5.44
CA ILE A 65 8.00 -4.13 6.14
C ILE A 65 7.91 -5.61 5.76
N ILE A 66 7.91 -5.93 4.46
CA ILE A 66 7.81 -7.31 3.96
C ILE A 66 9.00 -8.14 4.43
N THR A 67 10.22 -7.61 4.35
CA THR A 67 11.44 -8.29 4.83
C THR A 67 11.33 -8.65 6.31
N GLU A 68 10.88 -7.71 7.14
CA GLU A 68 10.65 -7.97 8.56
C GLU A 68 9.51 -8.97 8.79
N LEU A 69 8.43 -8.91 8.00
CA LEU A 69 7.32 -9.85 8.10
C LEU A 69 7.74 -11.28 7.76
N LEU A 70 8.55 -11.46 6.70
CA LEU A 70 9.10 -12.76 6.31
C LEU A 70 10.01 -13.35 7.39
N ARG A 71 10.73 -12.50 8.15
CA ARG A 71 11.55 -12.94 9.28
C ARG A 71 10.71 -13.41 10.47
N VAL A 72 9.61 -12.71 10.79
CA VAL A 72 8.86 -12.96 12.02
C VAL A 72 7.63 -13.86 11.85
N SER A 73 7.09 -14.00 10.64
CA SER A 73 5.79 -14.65 10.39
C SER A 73 5.92 -15.91 9.54
N LYS A 74 5.14 -16.96 9.86
CA LYS A 74 5.04 -18.14 8.99
C LYS A 74 4.13 -17.91 7.77
N ILE A 75 3.03 -17.19 7.95
CA ILE A 75 2.07 -16.85 6.88
C ILE A 75 1.76 -15.35 6.94
N ILE A 76 1.68 -14.71 5.77
CA ILE A 76 1.42 -13.27 5.64
C ILE A 76 0.27 -13.04 4.65
N PHE A 77 -0.78 -12.35 5.09
CA PHE A 77 -1.75 -11.70 4.22
C PHE A 77 -1.45 -10.21 4.18
N TYR A 78 -0.91 -9.76 3.04
CA TYR A 78 -0.52 -8.37 2.83
C TYR A 78 -1.56 -7.69 1.92
N ASN A 79 -2.54 -7.03 2.53
CA ASN A 79 -3.62 -6.37 1.80
C ASN A 79 -3.14 -5.05 1.20
N ILE A 80 -3.29 -4.90 -0.13
CA ILE A 80 -2.84 -3.73 -0.88
C ILE A 80 -3.96 -3.17 -1.75
N SER A 81 -3.87 -1.88 -2.07
CA SER A 81 -4.66 -1.27 -3.14
C SER A 81 -3.72 -0.69 -4.20
N ILE A 82 -3.89 -1.16 -5.44
CA ILE A 82 -3.12 -0.67 -6.59
C ILE A 82 -3.77 0.63 -7.07
N VAL A 83 -3.13 1.75 -6.75
CA VAL A 83 -3.53 3.10 -7.21
C VAL A 83 -2.39 3.76 -7.98
N ALA A 84 -2.64 4.93 -8.56
CA ALA A 84 -1.62 5.65 -9.34
C ALA A 84 -0.32 5.86 -8.56
N GLY A 85 -0.43 6.22 -7.27
CA GLY A 85 0.71 6.46 -6.38
C GLY A 85 1.46 5.22 -5.92
N SER A 86 0.95 4.00 -6.12
CA SER A 86 1.57 2.79 -5.56
C SER A 86 1.84 1.70 -6.59
N LYS A 87 1.17 1.72 -7.74
CA LYS A 87 1.22 0.62 -8.73
C LYS A 87 2.64 0.24 -9.15
N ARG A 88 3.51 1.22 -9.42
CA ARG A 88 4.89 0.95 -9.86
C ARG A 88 5.69 0.24 -8.78
N ALA A 89 5.58 0.70 -7.54
CA ALA A 89 6.25 0.08 -6.40
C ALA A 89 5.72 -1.33 -6.14
N PHE A 90 4.39 -1.53 -6.12
CA PHE A 90 3.82 -2.85 -5.86
C PHE A 90 4.18 -3.87 -6.94
N PHE A 91 4.16 -3.52 -8.23
CA PHE A 91 4.59 -4.46 -9.27
C PHE A 91 6.06 -4.84 -9.14
N LYS A 92 6.93 -3.90 -8.74
CA LYS A 92 8.34 -4.18 -8.43
C LYS A 92 8.48 -5.12 -7.23
N ILE A 93 7.76 -4.85 -6.13
CA ILE A 93 7.73 -5.69 -4.92
C ILE A 93 7.26 -7.11 -5.25
N ILE A 94 6.17 -7.27 -6.00
CA ILE A 94 5.66 -8.59 -6.38
C ILE A 94 6.71 -9.36 -7.19
N GLY A 95 7.43 -8.69 -8.09
CA GLY A 95 8.52 -9.31 -8.85
C GLY A 95 9.71 -9.71 -7.97
N GLU A 96 10.15 -8.82 -7.09
CA GLU A 96 11.31 -9.03 -6.22
C GLU A 96 11.11 -10.11 -5.16
N TYR A 97 9.90 -10.20 -4.58
CA TYR A 97 9.54 -11.19 -3.57
C TYR A 97 8.78 -12.39 -4.16
N SER A 98 8.86 -12.61 -5.47
CA SER A 98 8.05 -13.62 -6.19
C SER A 98 8.21 -15.04 -5.64
N ASP A 99 9.40 -15.41 -5.17
CA ASP A 99 9.65 -16.72 -4.53
C ASP A 99 8.83 -16.94 -3.24
N PHE A 100 8.38 -15.86 -2.60
CA PHE A 100 7.59 -15.89 -1.37
C PHE A 100 6.08 -15.66 -1.62
N VAL A 101 5.69 -15.30 -2.85
CA VAL A 101 4.28 -15.09 -3.20
C VAL A 101 3.62 -16.45 -3.42
N LYS A 102 2.71 -16.81 -2.51
CA LYS A 102 1.95 -18.06 -2.62
C LYS A 102 0.77 -17.95 -3.58
N ASP A 103 -0.01 -16.88 -3.45
CA ASP A 103 -1.22 -16.62 -4.23
C ASP A 103 -1.60 -15.13 -4.17
N ILE A 104 -2.47 -14.70 -5.08
CA ILE A 104 -3.04 -13.35 -5.12
C ILE A 104 -4.56 -13.47 -5.02
N ILE A 105 -5.10 -12.99 -3.90
CA ILE A 105 -6.54 -13.00 -3.63
C ILE A 105 -7.13 -11.64 -4.02
N ILE A 106 -8.17 -11.65 -4.85
CA ILE A 106 -8.89 -10.44 -5.25
C ILE A 106 -10.08 -10.24 -4.32
N TRP A 107 -10.10 -9.13 -3.59
CA TRP A 107 -11.25 -8.73 -2.78
C TRP A 107 -12.21 -7.87 -3.60
N ASP A 108 -13.29 -8.49 -4.09
CA ASP A 108 -14.43 -7.78 -4.66
C ASP A 108 -15.31 -7.20 -3.53
N LYS A 109 -15.46 -5.88 -3.51
CA LYS A 109 -16.24 -5.16 -2.48
C LYS A 109 -17.72 -5.02 -2.86
N GLY A 110 -18.13 -5.45 -4.05
CA GLY A 110 -19.50 -5.40 -4.57
C GLY A 110 -20.02 -4.00 -4.93
N HIS A 111 -19.62 -2.97 -4.18
CA HIS A 111 -20.00 -1.56 -4.38
C HIS A 111 -18.73 -0.69 -4.43
N GLY A 112 -18.10 -0.57 -5.59
CA GLY A 112 -16.99 0.35 -5.82
C GLY A 112 -17.51 1.72 -6.28
N GLU A 113 -17.03 2.81 -5.70
CA GLU A 113 -17.25 4.14 -6.31
C GLU A 113 -16.68 4.11 -7.74
N PRO A 114 -17.45 4.54 -8.75
CA PRO A 114 -17.01 4.50 -10.13
C PRO A 114 -15.74 5.35 -10.30
N ALA A 115 -14.78 4.85 -11.09
CA ALA A 115 -13.50 5.52 -11.32
C ALA A 115 -13.65 6.92 -11.96
N ILE A 116 -14.80 7.17 -12.59
CA ILE A 116 -15.25 8.44 -13.17
C ILE A 116 -16.74 8.57 -12.82
N SER A 117 -17.13 9.68 -12.18
CA SER A 117 -18.53 10.11 -12.20
C SER A 117 -18.86 10.56 -13.62
N PRO A 118 -19.99 10.14 -14.22
CA PRO A 118 -20.45 10.69 -15.50
C PRO A 118 -20.65 12.21 -15.45
#